data_AF-A0A399NRC0-F1
#
_entry.id   AF-A0A399NRC0-F1
#
_cell.length_a   1.000
_cell.length_b   1.000
_cell.length_c   1.000
_cell.angle_alpha   90.00
_cell.angle_beta   90.00
_cell.angle_gamma   90.00
#
_symmetry.space_group_name_H-M   'P 1'
#
loop_
_entity.id
_entity.type
_entity.pdbx_description
1 polymer ?
#
loop_
_entity_poly.entity_id
_entity_poly.type
_entity_poly.pdbx_seq_one_letter_code
_entity_poly.pdbx_strand_id
1 'polypeptide(L)'
;ACALPAATAAGSVPDDAPVFRYLGDDRAAAVACFPDDTGDASALLQVPATLAPGGTVTVLGADPILTNDRIAEQGSAALALGVLGERPRLVWYTPSPDDA
;
A
#
# COMPACT_ATOMS: atom_id res chain seq x y z
N ALA A 1 -11.39 6.28 9.52
CA ALA A 1 -11.19 4.83 9.45
C ALA A 1 -11.12 4.43 7.98
N CYS A 2 -10.12 3.65 7.58
CA CYS A 2 -9.92 3.21 6.20
C CYS A 2 -10.81 1.99 5.87
N ALA A 3 -11.31 1.91 4.64
CA ALA A 3 -12.21 0.85 4.18
C ALA A 3 -11.48 -0.35 3.53
N LEU A 4 -10.17 -0.27 3.30
CA LEU A 4 -9.40 -1.38 2.74
C LEU A 4 -9.30 -2.52 3.78
N PRO A 5 -9.75 -3.75 3.46
CA PRO A 5 -9.71 -4.86 4.41
C PRO A 5 -8.32 -5.13 4.98
N ALA A 6 -7.27 -5.01 4.15
CA ALA A 6 -5.88 -5.19 4.60
C ALA A 6 -5.45 -4.14 5.64
N ALA A 7 -5.85 -2.87 5.46
CA ALA A 7 -5.56 -1.81 6.43
C ALA A 7 -6.38 -1.96 7.71
N THR A 8 -7.64 -2.39 7.60
CA THR A 8 -8.47 -2.68 8.77
C THR A 8 -7.89 -3.84 9.59
N ALA A 9 -7.42 -4.90 8.93
CA ALA A 9 -6.78 -6.04 9.58
C ALA A 9 -5.45 -5.67 10.24
N ALA A 10 -4.67 -4.78 9.62
CA ALA A 10 -3.43 -4.27 10.17
C ALA A 10 -3.66 -3.39 11.40
N GLY A 11 -4.67 -2.51 11.38
CA GLY A 11 -4.98 -1.59 12.47
C GLY A 11 -4.01 -0.42 12.61
N SER A 12 -2.69 -0.68 12.55
CA SER A 12 -1.63 0.32 12.53
C SER A 12 -0.42 -0.13 11.71
N VAL A 13 0.48 0.81 11.43
CA VAL A 13 1.77 0.58 10.78
C VAL A 13 2.86 1.25 11.62
N PRO A 14 4.13 0.81 11.54
CA PRO A 14 5.24 1.49 12.19
C PRO A 14 5.27 3.00 11.92
N ASP A 15 5.64 3.79 12.92
CA ASP A 15 5.57 5.26 12.87
C ASP A 15 6.55 5.86 11.84
N ASP A 16 7.59 5.12 11.49
CA ASP A 16 8.60 5.45 10.49
C ASP A 16 8.27 4.87 9.09
N ALA A 17 7.08 4.31 8.90
CA ALA A 17 6.64 3.85 7.59
C ALA A 17 6.60 5.01 6.57
N PRO A 18 7.17 4.81 5.36
CA PRO A 18 7.18 5.87 4.36
C PRO A 18 5.75 6.13 3.88
N VAL A 19 5.45 7.41 3.70
CA VAL A 19 4.15 7.89 3.23
C VAL A 19 4.24 8.40 1.80
N PHE A 20 3.16 8.24 1.06
CA PHE A 20 3.05 8.64 -0.34
C PHE A 20 1.93 9.65 -0.51
N ARG A 21 2.15 10.62 -1.40
CA ARG A 21 1.15 11.60 -1.81
C ARG A 21 0.61 11.21 -3.18
N TYR A 22 -0.71 11.08 -3.30
CA TYR A 22 -1.35 10.91 -4.60
C TYR A 22 -1.44 12.26 -5.34
N LEU A 23 -0.91 12.29 -6.56
CA LEU A 23 -0.83 13.49 -7.41
C LEU A 23 -1.84 13.50 -8.57
N GLY A 24 -2.78 12.55 -8.63
CA GLY A 24 -3.78 12.52 -9.69
C GLY A 24 -4.87 13.60 -9.51
N ASP A 25 -5.49 13.98 -10.62
CA ASP A 25 -6.47 15.08 -10.68
C ASP A 25 -7.73 14.80 -9.85
N ASP A 26 -8.22 13.56 -9.86
CA ASP A 26 -9.35 13.12 -9.05
C ASP A 26 -8.88 12.45 -7.75
N ARG A 27 -8.73 13.24 -6.69
CA ARG A 27 -8.35 12.72 -5.37
C ARG A 27 -9.39 11.78 -4.76
N ALA A 28 -10.67 11.89 -5.14
CA ALA A 28 -11.70 11.00 -4.62
C ALA A 28 -11.58 9.57 -5.17
N ALA A 29 -10.84 9.39 -6.27
CA ALA A 29 -10.55 8.08 -6.83
C ALA A 29 -9.52 7.29 -6.02
N ALA A 30 -8.74 7.94 -5.15
CA ALA A 30 -7.72 7.28 -4.33
C ALA A 30 -8.28 6.90 -2.95
N VAL A 31 -8.03 5.66 -2.53
CA VAL A 31 -8.23 5.25 -1.15
C VAL A 31 -6.90 5.40 -0.41
N ALA A 32 -6.89 6.21 0.63
CA ALA A 32 -5.70 6.52 1.41
C ALA A 32 -5.87 6.05 2.87
N CYS A 33 -4.87 5.35 3.40
CA CYS A 33 -4.92 4.70 4.71
C CYS A 33 -3.60 4.92 5.46
N PHE A 34 -3.69 5.07 6.78
CA PHE A 34 -2.59 5.49 7.65
C PHE A 34 -2.03 6.86 7.22
N PRO A 35 -2.83 7.93 7.36
CA PRO A 35 -2.39 9.27 7.02
C PRO A 35 -1.26 9.73 7.94
N ASP A 36 -0.37 10.55 7.40
CA ASP A 36 0.58 11.31 8.20
C ASP A 36 -0.13 12.39 9.03
N ASP A 37 0.63 13.10 9.88
CA ASP A 37 0.07 14.15 10.74
C ASP A 37 -0.54 15.32 9.95
N THR A 38 -0.13 15.52 8.69
CA THR A 38 -0.69 16.55 7.83
C THR A 38 -2.00 16.13 7.16
N GLY A 39 -2.22 14.81 7.01
CA GLY A 39 -3.32 14.24 6.25
C GLY A 39 -3.14 14.29 4.73
N ASP A 40 -2.01 14.80 4.24
CA ASP A 40 -1.73 14.93 2.80
C ASP A 40 -1.03 13.70 2.20
N ALA A 41 -0.44 12.85 3.05
CA ALA A 41 0.26 11.65 2.63
C ALA A 41 -0.23 10.44 3.44
N SER A 42 -0.01 9.24 2.93
CA SER A 42 -0.49 8.01 3.57
C SER A 42 0.46 6.84 3.31
N ALA A 43 0.63 5.96 4.30
CA ALA A 43 1.52 4.80 4.17
C ALA A 43 0.97 3.70 3.25
N LEU A 44 -0.33 3.74 2.96
CA LEU A 44 -0.98 2.85 2.00
C LEU A 44 -1.91 3.67 1.09
N LEU A 45 -1.73 3.52 -0.22
CA LEU A 45 -2.62 4.06 -1.24
C LEU A 45 -3.15 2.93 -2.12
N GLN A 46 -4.42 3.02 -2.51
CA GLN A 46 -4.98 2.23 -3.61
C GLN A 46 -5.64 3.16 -4.62
N VAL A 47 -5.26 3.03 -5.88
CA VAL A 47 -5.74 3.87 -6.99
C VAL A 47 -6.25 3.00 -8.14
N PRO A 48 -7.14 3.49 -9.00
CA PRO A 48 -7.57 2.76 -10.20
C PRO A 48 -6.39 2.51 -11.16
N ALA A 49 -6.32 1.33 -11.74
CA ALA A 49 -5.35 1.03 -12.78
C ALA A 49 -5.72 1.75 -14.09
N THR A 50 -4.75 2.41 -14.71
CA THR A 50 -4.96 3.14 -15.98
C THR A 50 -5.03 2.22 -17.20
N LEU A 51 -4.32 1.08 -17.16
CA LEU A 51 -4.20 0.14 -18.27
C LEU A 51 -5.13 -1.08 -18.16
N ALA A 52 -5.81 -1.25 -17.02
CA ALA A 52 -6.66 -2.41 -16.75
C ALA A 52 -8.00 -1.96 -16.14
N PRO A 53 -9.08 -1.84 -16.93
CA PRO A 53 -10.40 -1.45 -16.43
C PRO A 53 -10.86 -2.34 -15.27
N GLY A 54 -11.26 -1.72 -14.16
CA GLY A 54 -11.65 -2.43 -12.93
C GLY A 54 -10.49 -3.00 -12.11
N GLY A 55 -9.24 -2.83 -12.56
CA GLY A 55 -8.04 -3.11 -11.77
C GLY A 55 -7.68 -1.96 -10.83
N THR A 56 -6.86 -2.27 -9.84
CA THR A 56 -6.30 -1.29 -8.91
C THR A 56 -4.78 -1.44 -8.84
N VAL A 57 -4.12 -0.36 -8.44
CA VAL A 57 -2.70 -0.32 -8.07
C VAL A 57 -2.62 0.03 -6.61
N THR A 58 -1.96 -0.80 -5.81
CA THR A 58 -1.68 -0.55 -4.40
C THR A 58 -0.23 -0.13 -4.23
N VAL A 59 0.00 0.96 -3.50
CA VAL A 59 1.32 1.52 -3.19
C VAL A 59 1.54 1.46 -1.69
N LEU A 60 2.67 0.88 -1.29
CA LEU A 60 3.15 0.81 0.09
C LEU A 60 4.68 0.79 0.11
N GLY A 61 5.27 1.20 1.22
CA GLY A 61 6.70 1.06 1.48
C GLY A 61 7.09 -0.39 1.78
N ALA A 62 8.31 -0.77 1.39
CA ALA A 62 8.88 -2.06 1.75
C ALA A 62 9.44 -2.05 3.18
N ASP A 63 10.34 -1.14 3.53
CA ASP A 63 10.80 -0.98 4.91
C ASP A 63 9.92 0.07 5.61
N PRO A 64 9.38 -0.17 6.82
CA PRO A 64 9.54 -1.35 7.70
C PRO A 64 8.44 -2.43 7.56
N ILE A 65 7.56 -2.33 6.57
CA ILE A 65 6.33 -3.16 6.50
C ILE A 65 6.59 -4.59 6.01
N LEU A 66 7.55 -4.81 5.12
CA LEU A 66 7.81 -6.04 4.38
C LEU A 66 9.20 -6.63 4.65
N THR A 67 10.00 -6.01 5.51
CA THR A 67 11.35 -6.50 5.84
C THR A 67 11.29 -7.59 6.92
N ASN A 68 12.08 -8.65 6.75
CA ASN A 68 12.05 -9.83 7.63
C ASN A 68 12.25 -9.46 9.11
N ASP A 69 13.12 -8.50 9.39
CA ASP A 69 13.46 -8.11 10.77
C ASP A 69 12.35 -7.28 11.44
N ARG A 70 11.43 -6.68 10.66
CA ARG A 70 10.40 -5.75 11.15
C ARG A 70 8.96 -6.23 10.90
N ILE A 71 8.76 -7.30 10.13
CA ILE A 71 7.43 -7.80 9.74
C ILE A 71 6.49 -8.09 10.91
N ALA A 72 7.04 -8.41 12.08
CA ALA A 72 6.28 -8.73 13.30
C ALA A 72 5.78 -7.48 14.06
N GLU A 73 6.11 -6.28 13.60
CA GLU A 73 5.76 -5.06 14.31
C GLU A 73 4.40 -4.54 13.94
N GLN A 74 3.66 -4.15 14.98
CA GLN A 74 2.33 -3.57 14.82
C GLN A 74 1.46 -4.43 13.88
N GLY A 75 0.83 -3.81 12.88
CA GLY A 75 0.03 -4.48 11.86
C GLY A 75 0.78 -4.96 10.63
N SER A 76 2.12 -4.88 10.56
CA SER A 76 2.89 -5.11 9.33
C SER A 76 2.62 -6.48 8.69
N ALA A 77 2.64 -7.57 9.46
CA ALA A 77 2.33 -8.91 8.95
C ALA A 77 0.90 -9.02 8.39
N ALA A 78 -0.09 -8.45 9.08
CA ALA A 78 -1.48 -8.45 8.62
C ALA A 78 -1.65 -7.61 7.35
N LEU A 79 -0.96 -6.48 7.25
CA LEU A 79 -0.94 -5.64 6.06
C LEU A 79 -0.30 -6.39 4.89
N ALA A 80 0.87 -7.00 5.09
CA ALA A 80 1.60 -7.74 4.07
C ALA A 80 0.78 -8.92 3.53
N LEU A 81 0.19 -9.73 4.42
CA LEU A 81 -0.67 -10.85 4.03
C LEU A 81 -1.95 -10.37 3.35
N GLY A 82 -2.54 -9.27 3.82
CA GLY A 82 -3.76 -8.70 3.25
C GLY A 82 -3.55 -8.14 1.83
N VAL A 83 -2.41 -7.50 1.57
CA VAL A 83 -2.08 -6.92 0.26
C VAL A 83 -1.53 -7.98 -0.70
N LEU A 84 -0.54 -8.75 -0.27
CA LEU A 84 0.17 -9.70 -1.15
C LEU A 84 -0.54 -11.04 -1.28
N GLY A 85 -1.43 -11.36 -0.33
CA GLY A 85 -2.24 -12.59 -0.30
C GLY A 85 -3.68 -12.41 -0.79
N GLU A 86 -4.07 -11.24 -1.30
CA GLU A 86 -5.43 -10.99 -1.81
C GLU A 86 -5.82 -11.97 -2.93
N ARG A 87 -4.83 -12.46 -3.68
CA ARG A 87 -4.99 -13.42 -4.79
C ARG A 87 -4.14 -14.65 -4.55
N PRO A 88 -4.56 -15.83 -5.04
CA PRO A 88 -3.81 -17.08 -4.87
C PRO A 88 -2.46 -17.10 -5.61
N ARG A 89 -2.22 -16.17 -6.55
CA ARG A 89 -0.98 -16.08 -7.31
C ARG A 89 -0.41 -14.68 -7.22
N LEU A 90 0.79 -14.58 -6.64
CA LEU A 90 1.61 -13.37 -6.59
C LEU A 90 2.75 -13.50 -7.60
N VAL A 91 3.00 -12.43 -8.36
CA VAL A 91 4.14 -12.34 -9.28
C VAL A 91 5.05 -11.22 -8.79
N TRP A 92 6.32 -11.56 -8.55
CA TRP A 92 7.35 -10.57 -8.24
C TRP A 92 7.94 -10.06 -9.54
N TYR A 93 7.78 -8.75 -9.77
CA TYR A 93 8.33 -8.07 -10.92
C TYR A 93 9.39 -7.07 -10.46
N THR A 94 10.58 -7.16 -11.06
CA THR A 94 11.64 -6.17 -10.90
C THR A 94 11.82 -5.50 -12.25
N PRO A 95 11.45 -4.21 -12.39
CA PRO A 95 11.64 -3.50 -13.65
C PRO A 95 13.13 -3.40 -14.00
N SER A 96 13.44 -3.44 -15.29
CA SER A 96 14.76 -3.21 -15.86
C SER A 96 14.77 -1.91 -16.68
N PRO A 97 15.94 -1.27 -16.88
CA PRO A 97 16.05 -0.10 -17.74
C PRO A 97 15.60 -0.34 -19.19
N ASP A 98 15.61 -1.58 -19.66
CA ASP A 98 15.21 -1.97 -21.01
C ASP A 98 13.68 -2.07 -21.20
N ASP A 99 12.89 -1.92 -20.13
CA ASP A 99 11.42 -1.97 -20.16
C ASP A 99 10.74 -0.61 -20.45
N ALA A 100 11.52 0.46 -20.62
CA ALA A 100 11.05 1.84 -20.79
C ALA A 100 10.69 2.21 -22.24
#